data_AF-A0A497CYK9-F1
#
_entry.id   AF-A0A497CYK9-F1
#
_cell.length_a   1.000
_cell.length_b   1.000
_cell.length_c   1.000
_cell.angle_alpha   90.00
_cell.angle_beta   90.00
_cell.angle_gamma   90.00
#
_symmetry.space_group_name_H-M   'P 1'
#
loop_
_entity.id
_entity.type
_entity.pdbx_description
1 polymer ?
#
loop_
_entity_poly.entity_id
_entity_poly.type
_entity_poly.pdbx_seq_one_letter_code
_entity_poly.pdbx_strand_id
1 'polypeptide(L)'
;MARNNKVVITGMNIISALGLSAKENWENMVQGKSGVRRITLFDPSDLETQIAAQLPASFDEYASGKVKKRQADQMTRVTRMCYVCAKGAVEQEGIDFESMDKSRVAVILGVV
;
A
#
# COMPACT_ATOMS: atom_id res chain seq x y z
N MET A 1 -32.14 20.57 -8.38
CA MET A 1 -32.16 19.37 -7.53
C MET A 1 -30.72 18.99 -7.22
N ALA A 2 -30.27 19.17 -5.97
CA ALA A 2 -28.97 18.67 -5.56
C ALA A 2 -29.00 17.14 -5.66
N ARG A 3 -28.26 16.56 -6.62
CA ARG A 3 -28.09 15.11 -6.68
C ARG A 3 -27.37 14.70 -5.40
N ASN A 4 -28.07 13.97 -4.54
CA ASN A 4 -27.52 13.39 -3.32
C ASN A 4 -26.60 12.22 -3.71
N ASN A 5 -25.45 12.53 -4.30
CA ASN A 5 -24.45 11.55 -4.69
C ASN A 5 -23.72 11.10 -3.41
N LYS A 6 -24.30 10.12 -2.72
CA LYS A 6 -23.63 9.48 -1.59
C LYS A 6 -22.31 8.91 -2.09
N VAL A 7 -21.22 9.37 -1.49
CA VAL A 7 -19.89 8.81 -1.69
C VAL A 7 -19.73 7.65 -0.71
N VAL A 8 -19.27 6.51 -1.21
CA VAL A 8 -19.07 5.29 -0.42
C VAL A 8 -17.67 4.74 -0.68
N ILE A 9 -17.13 4.00 0.29
CA ILE A 9 -15.90 3.24 0.13
C ILE A 9 -16.30 1.86 -0.38
N THR A 10 -15.93 1.55 -1.62
CA THR A 10 -16.22 0.24 -2.22
C THR A 10 -15.06 -0.74 -2.07
N GLY A 11 -13.84 -0.25 -1.89
CA GLY A 11 -12.65 -1.08 -1.73
C GLY A 11 -11.61 -0.38 -0.88
N MET A 12 -10.85 -1.16 -0.14
CA MET A 12 -9.69 -0.67 0.62
C MET A 12 -8.60 -1.70 0.64
N ASN A 13 -7.36 -1.23 0.71
CA ASN A 13 -6.21 -2.06 1.00
C ASN A 13 -5.23 -1.29 1.88
N ILE A 14 -4.41 -2.01 2.65
CA ILE A 14 -3.41 -1.44 3.56
C ILE A 14 -2.11 -2.21 3.38
N ILE A 15 -1.01 -1.48 3.18
CA ILE A 15 0.35 -1.99 3.24
C ILE A 15 1.07 -1.22 4.35
N SER A 16 1.48 -1.92 5.41
CA SER A 16 2.17 -1.33 6.56
C SER A 16 3.14 -2.32 7.20
N ALA A 17 3.82 -1.93 8.27
CA ALA A 17 4.66 -2.82 9.06
C ALA A 17 3.90 -4.02 9.67
N LEU A 18 2.56 -3.92 9.76
CA LEU A 18 1.68 -4.97 10.27
C LEU A 18 1.18 -5.94 9.20
N GLY A 19 1.46 -5.72 7.92
CA GLY A 19 1.04 -6.64 6.85
C GLY A 19 0.96 -6.01 5.48
N LEU A 20 0.80 -6.85 4.46
CA LEU A 20 0.73 -6.47 3.04
C LEU A 20 -0.69 -6.50 2.48
N SER A 21 -1.70 -6.70 3.34
CA SER A 21 -3.13 -6.62 2.99
C SER A 21 -3.96 -6.00 4.12
N ALA A 22 -5.12 -5.43 3.81
CA ALA A 22 -6.05 -4.91 4.82
C ALA A 22 -6.43 -5.97 5.87
N LYS A 23 -6.68 -7.21 5.44
CA LYS A 23 -7.03 -8.34 6.32
C LYS A 23 -5.91 -8.64 7.32
N GLU A 24 -4.69 -8.84 6.82
CA GLU A 24 -3.53 -9.15 7.67
C GLU A 24 -3.23 -8.00 8.65
N ASN A 25 -3.30 -6.76 8.18
CA ASN A 25 -3.12 -5.58 9.02
C ASN A 25 -4.16 -5.55 10.16
N TRP A 26 -5.43 -5.77 9.84
CA TRP A 26 -6.52 -5.78 10.83
C TRP A 26 -6.33 -6.89 11.86
N GLU A 27 -6.05 -8.12 11.42
CA GLU A 27 -5.83 -9.26 12.30
C GLU A 27 -4.67 -9.01 13.27
N ASN A 28 -3.54 -8.50 12.76
CA ASN A 28 -2.37 -8.20 13.57
C ASN A 28 -2.60 -7.01 14.53
N MET A 29 -3.35 -6.00 14.10
CA MET A 29 -3.72 -4.84 14.92
C MET A 29 -4.62 -5.23 16.09
N VAL A 30 -5.67 -6.02 15.84
CA VAL A 30 -6.59 -6.50 16.88
C VAL A 30 -5.89 -7.42 17.88
N GLN A 31 -4.87 -8.18 17.44
CA GLN A 31 -4.02 -9.00 18.30
C GLN A 31 -2.98 -8.20 19.10
N GLY A 32 -2.92 -6.87 18.93
CA GLY A 32 -1.95 -6.02 19.64
C GLY A 32 -0.49 -6.23 19.19
N LYS A 33 -0.26 -6.74 17.98
CA LYS A 33 1.10 -6.91 17.45
C LYS A 33 1.72 -5.55 17.14
N SER A 34 3.01 -5.42 17.40
CA SER A 34 3.81 -4.24 17.02
C SER A 34 4.59 -4.50 15.74
N GLY A 35 4.52 -3.55 14.79
CA GLY A 35 5.37 -3.53 13.60
C GLY A 35 6.72 -2.84 13.81
N VAL A 36 6.95 -2.24 14.99
CA VAL A 36 8.19 -1.53 15.31
C VAL A 36 9.26 -2.53 15.70
N ARG A 37 10.40 -2.47 15.00
CA ARG A 37 11.57 -3.34 15.22
C ARG A 37 12.86 -2.60 14.92
N ARG A 38 14.01 -3.21 15.23
CA ARG A 38 15.32 -2.68 14.84
C ARG A 38 15.35 -2.44 13.32
N ILE A 39 15.96 -1.33 12.90
CA ILE A 39 16.11 -1.01 11.48
C ILE A 39 16.96 -2.10 10.80
N THR A 40 16.54 -2.51 9.60
CA THR A 40 17.21 -3.56 8.81
C THR A 40 17.48 -3.13 7.37
N LEU A 41 16.93 -1.99 6.93
CA LEU A 41 17.19 -1.42 5.60
C LEU A 41 18.62 -0.84 5.46
N PHE A 42 19.26 -0.54 6.58
CA PHE A 42 20.65 -0.08 6.70
C PHE A 42 21.15 -0.39 8.12
N ASP A 43 22.44 -0.22 8.41
CA ASP A 43 22.99 -0.36 9.77
C ASP A 43 22.69 0.90 10.61
N PRO A 44 21.87 0.82 11.67
CA PRO A 44 21.53 1.98 12.49
C PRO A 44 22.45 2.14 13.71
N SER A 45 23.57 1.40 13.81
CA SER A 45 24.41 1.33 15.02
C SER A 45 24.87 2.71 15.54
N ASP A 46 25.18 3.63 14.62
CA ASP A 46 25.65 4.99 14.94
C ASP A 46 24.52 6.03 15.07
N LEU A 47 23.26 5.62 14.96
CA LEU A 47 22.11 6.52 15.09
C LEU A 47 21.51 6.50 16.50
N GLU A 48 21.02 7.65 16.96
CA GLU A 48 20.26 7.77 18.21
C GLU A 48 18.95 6.94 18.15
N THR A 49 18.23 7.00 17.02
CA THR A 49 17.04 6.18 16.78
C THR A 49 17.38 4.95 15.94
N GLN A 50 17.25 3.76 16.53
CA GLN A 50 17.62 2.49 15.89
C GLN A 50 16.42 1.59 15.53
N ILE A 51 15.21 2.09 15.72
CA ILE A 51 13.96 1.35 15.49
C ILE A 51 13.09 2.06 14.46
N ALA A 52 12.34 1.28 13.69
CA ALA A 52 11.36 1.80 12.74
C ALA A 52 10.25 0.77 12.48
N ALA A 53 9.08 1.26 12.03
CA ALA A 53 8.00 0.44 11.52
C ALA A 53 8.22 0.17 10.02
N GLN A 54 9.14 -0.74 9.70
CA GLN A 54 9.45 -1.11 8.32
C GLN A 54 8.41 -2.11 7.78
N LEU A 55 8.08 -2.04 6.49
CA LEU A 55 7.28 -3.09 5.84
C LEU A 55 7.89 -4.49 6.06
N PRO A 56 7.08 -5.56 6.04
CA PRO A 56 7.55 -6.93 6.03
C PRO A 56 8.68 -7.17 5.03
N ALA A 57 9.66 -8.02 5.39
CA ALA A 57 10.79 -8.35 4.51
C ALA A 57 10.34 -8.96 3.16
N SER A 58 9.16 -9.59 3.14
CA SER A 58 8.51 -10.14 1.96
C SER A 58 7.95 -9.08 0.99
N PHE A 59 8.00 -7.78 1.31
CA PHE A 59 7.42 -6.73 0.46
C PHE A 59 8.01 -6.71 -0.95
N ASP A 60 9.32 -6.85 -1.10
CA ASP A 60 9.96 -6.71 -2.41
C ASP A 60 9.59 -7.88 -3.34
N GLU A 61 9.49 -9.10 -2.80
CA GLU A 61 8.96 -10.27 -3.51
C GLU A 61 7.48 -10.07 -3.87
N TYR A 62 6.65 -9.69 -2.90
CA TYR A 62 5.23 -9.40 -3.09
C TYR A 62 4.97 -8.34 -4.17
N ALA A 63 5.81 -7.31 -4.23
CA ALA A 63 5.72 -6.22 -5.20
C ALA A 63 6.17 -6.64 -6.60
N SER A 64 7.17 -7.54 -6.71
CA SER A 64 7.69 -8.03 -7.99
C SER A 64 6.63 -8.76 -8.82
N GLY A 65 5.68 -9.44 -8.16
CA GLY A 65 4.52 -10.06 -8.81
C GLY A 65 3.46 -9.07 -9.30
N LYS A 66 3.56 -7.78 -8.97
CA LYS A 66 2.52 -6.76 -9.25
C LYS A 66 2.98 -5.63 -10.17
N VAL A 67 4.29 -5.40 -10.25
CA VAL A 67 4.90 -4.34 -11.05
C VAL A 67 5.92 -4.95 -12.01
N LYS A 68 5.83 -4.62 -13.30
CA LYS A 68 6.85 -5.06 -14.27
C LYS A 68 8.20 -4.45 -13.89
N LYS A 69 9.28 -5.22 -14.00
CA LYS A 69 10.65 -4.79 -13.62
C LYS A 69 11.01 -3.40 -14.14
N ARG A 70 10.83 -3.15 -15.45
CA ARG A 70 11.10 -1.83 -16.07
C ARG A 70 10.36 -0.67 -15.40
N GLN A 71 9.11 -0.87 -14.95
CA GLN A 71 8.34 0.16 -14.25
C GLN A 71 8.83 0.31 -12.80
N ALA A 72 9.13 -0.80 -12.13
CA ALA A 72 9.62 -0.81 -10.76
C ALA A 72 10.95 -0.05 -10.63
N ASP A 73 11.84 -0.16 -11.62
CA ASP A 73 13.13 0.54 -11.67
C ASP A 73 12.99 2.07 -11.76
N GLN A 74 11.81 2.57 -12.15
CA GLN A 74 11.50 4.00 -12.25
C GLN A 74 10.69 4.53 -11.05
N MET A 75 10.40 3.68 -10.08
CA MET A 75 9.62 4.04 -8.89
C MET A 75 10.53 4.25 -7.68
N THR A 76 10.27 5.30 -6.90
CA THR A 76 10.78 5.35 -5.54
C THR A 76 10.15 4.23 -4.70
N ARG A 77 10.77 3.88 -3.56
CA ARG A 77 10.21 2.87 -2.66
C ARG A 77 8.78 3.23 -2.24
N VAL A 78 8.51 4.50 -1.94
CA VAL A 78 7.17 4.99 -1.56
C VAL A 78 6.18 4.91 -2.71
N THR A 79 6.56 5.33 -3.92
CA THR A 79 5.71 5.20 -5.11
C THR A 79 5.33 3.74 -5.37
N ARG A 80 6.28 2.81 -5.21
CA ARG A 80 6.03 1.37 -5.35
C ARG A 80 5.04 0.86 -4.31
N MET A 81 5.14 1.32 -3.06
CA MET A 81 4.18 0.98 -2.00
C MET A 81 2.76 1.48 -2.34
N CYS A 82 2.63 2.76 -2.71
CA CYS A 82 1.34 3.35 -3.06
C CYS A 82 0.69 2.63 -4.24
N TYR A 83 1.46 2.40 -5.31
CA TYR A 83 0.97 1.71 -6.51
C TYR A 83 0.50 0.29 -6.20
N VAL A 84 1.32 -0.49 -5.49
CA VAL A 84 0.99 -1.87 -5.15
C VAL A 84 -0.22 -1.94 -4.21
N CYS A 85 -0.34 -1.02 -3.25
CA CYS A 85 -1.49 -0.93 -2.36
C CYS A 85 -2.78 -0.64 -3.13
N ALA A 86 -2.76 0.41 -3.98
CA ALA A 86 -3.91 0.80 -4.80
C ALA A 86 -4.31 -0.30 -5.78
N LYS A 87 -3.34 -0.94 -6.43
CA LYS A 87 -3.58 -2.08 -7.33
C LYS A 87 -4.28 -3.23 -6.61
N GLY A 88 -3.85 -3.57 -5.39
CA GLY A 88 -4.51 -4.61 -4.60
C GLY A 88 -5.97 -4.28 -4.27
N ALA A 89 -6.30 -3.02 -3.97
CA ALA A 89 -7.68 -2.60 -3.72
C ALA A 89 -8.56 -2.69 -5.00
N VAL A 90 -8.02 -2.27 -6.15
CA VAL A 90 -8.70 -2.35 -7.44
C VAL A 90 -8.97 -3.79 -7.84
N GLU A 91 -7.97 -4.66 -7.72
CA GLU A 91 -8.06 -6.08 -8.08
C GLU A 91 -9.05 -6.85 -7.18
N GLN A 92 -9.04 -6.58 -5.87
CA GLN A 92 -9.95 -7.22 -4.92
C GLN A 92 -11.42 -6.94 -5.24
N GLU A 93 -11.73 -5.71 -5.66
CA GLU A 93 -13.10 -5.30 -6.01
C GLU A 93 -13.47 -5.55 -7.47
N GLY A 94 -12.56 -6.15 -8.26
CA GLY A 94 -12.80 -6.47 -9.66
C GLY A 94 -13.09 -5.23 -10.53
N ILE A 95 -12.49 -4.07 -10.19
CA ILE A 95 -12.71 -2.84 -10.94
C ILE A 95 -12.04 -2.96 -12.31
N ASP A 96 -12.85 -3.03 -13.37
CA ASP A 96 -12.40 -3.01 -14.75
C ASP A 96 -12.48 -1.60 -15.34
N PHE A 97 -11.36 -0.88 -15.34
CA PHE A 97 -11.28 0.47 -15.90
C PHE A 97 -11.50 0.54 -17.42
N GLU A 98 -11.39 -0.56 -18.16
CA GLU A 98 -11.69 -0.55 -19.60
C GLU A 98 -13.19 -0.55 -19.88
N SER A 99 -13.99 -1.05 -18.93
CA SER A 99 -15.45 -0.97 -18.98
C SER A 99 -16.03 0.38 -18.54
N MET A 100 -15.18 1.31 -18.07
CA MET A 100 -15.58 2.58 -17.46
C MET A 100 -15.29 3.79 -18.34
N ASP A 101 -16.11 4.84 -18.21
CA ASP A 101 -15.78 6.17 -18.74
C ASP A 101 -14.59 6.76 -17.95
N LYS A 102 -13.40 6.75 -18.56
CA LYS A 102 -12.16 7.22 -17.93
C LYS A 102 -12.19 8.72 -17.58
N SER A 103 -13.06 9.53 -18.19
CA SER A 103 -13.25 10.94 -17.81
C SER A 103 -13.94 11.11 -16.43
N ARG A 104 -14.53 10.03 -15.92
CA ARG A 104 -15.21 9.96 -14.62
C ARG A 104 -14.35 9.31 -13.53
N VAL A 105 -13.12 8.92 -13.86
CA VAL A 105 -12.17 8.29 -12.94
C VAL A 105 -11.11 9.31 -12.56
N ALA A 106 -10.90 9.49 -11.25
CA ALA A 106 -9.89 10.39 -10.72
C ALA A 106 -8.97 9.64 -9.74
N VAL A 107 -7.70 10.03 -9.72
CA VAL A 107 -6.72 9.55 -8.75
C VAL A 107 -6.32 10.74 -7.88
N ILE A 108 -6.49 10.60 -6.57
CA ILE A 108 -6.01 11.57 -5.58
C ILE A 108 -4.97 10.83 -4.75
N LEU A 109 -3.71 11.24 -4.87
CA LEU A 109 -2.58 10.62 -4.19
C LEU A 109 -1.80 11.69 -3.40
N GLY A 110 -1.52 11.40 -2.14
CA GLY A 110 -0.63 12.20 -1.30
C GLY A 110 0.60 11.38 -0.92
N VAL A 111 1.77 12.03 -0.90
CA VAL A 111 3.04 11.48 -0.44
C VAL A 111 3.75 12.57 0.38
N VAL A 112 4.37 12.19 1.50
CA VAL A 112 5.19 13.06 2.36
C VAL A 112 6.60 12.50 2.41
#